data_AF-A0AAX2K863-F1
#
_entry.id   AF-A0AAX2K863-F1
#
_cell.length_a   1.000
_cell.length_b   1.000
_cell.length_c   1.000
_cell.angle_alpha   90.00
_cell.angle_beta   90.00
_cell.angle_gamma   90.00
#
_symmetry.space_group_name_H-M   'P 1'
#
loop_
_entity.id
_entity.type
_entity.pdbx_description
1 polymer ?
#
loop_
_entity_poly.entity_id
_entity_poly.type
_entity_poly.pdbx_seq_one_letter_code
_entity_poly.pdbx_strand_id
1 'polypeptide(L)' 'MIAEFESRILALIDGMVDHASDDELFASGYFAWPPDISHRRTGKW' A
#
# COMPACT_ATOMS: atom_id res chain seq x y z
N MET A 1 20.24 9.03 -18.96
CA MET A 1 19.25 10.11 -19.27
C MET A 1 18.19 10.13 -18.17
N ILE A 2 17.41 11.21 -17.96
CA ILE A 2 16.52 11.33 -16.78
C ILE A 2 15.54 10.14 -16.60
N ALA A 3 15.04 9.58 -17.71
CA ALA A 3 14.16 8.40 -17.72
C ALA A 3 14.79 7.12 -17.13
N GLU A 4 16.10 6.95 -17.26
CA GLU A 4 16.83 5.84 -16.64
C GLU A 4 16.90 6.01 -15.11
N PHE A 5 17.01 7.27 -14.66
CA PHE A 5 16.99 7.62 -13.25
C PHE A 5 15.60 7.44 -12.63
N GLU A 6 14.56 7.88 -13.35
CA GLU A 6 13.16 7.67 -12.97
C GLU A 6 12.83 6.18 -12.86
N SER A 7 13.25 5.37 -13.84
CA SER A 7 13.04 3.92 -13.82
C SER A 7 13.71 3.24 -12.63
N ARG A 8 14.92 3.69 -12.25
CA ARG A 8 15.63 3.17 -11.07
C ARG A 8 14.95 3.54 -9.76
N ILE A 9 14.43 4.76 -9.66
CA ILE A 9 13.70 5.21 -8.47
C ILE A 9 12.39 4.43 -8.32
N LEU A 10 11.64 4.26 -9.41
CA LEU A 10 10.40 3.47 -9.39
C LEU A 10 10.66 2.01 -9.01
N ALA A 11 11.70 1.37 -9.57
CA ALA A 11 12.06 0.01 -9.22
C ALA A 11 12.47 -0.16 -7.74
N LEU A 12 13.11 0.85 -7.14
CA LEU A 12 13.43 0.84 -5.71
C LEU A 12 12.17 0.97 -4.85
N ILE A 13 11.24 1.84 -5.23
CA ILE A 13 9.96 2.02 -4.53
C ILE A 13 9.12 0.73 -4.62
N ASP A 14 9.01 0.14 -5.81
CA ASP A 14 8.27 -1.12 -6.01
C ASP A 14 8.83 -2.24 -5.14
N GLY A 15 10.17 -2.39 -5.08
CA GLY A 15 10.80 -3.38 -4.21
C GLY A 15 10.60 -3.11 -2.72
N MET A 16 10.49 -1.84 -2.31
CA MET A 16 10.19 -1.48 -0.92
C MET A 16 8.72 -1.75 -0.56
N VAL A 17 7.79 -1.51 -1.49
CA VAL A 17 6.36 -1.71 -1.29
C VAL A 17 5.99 -3.19 -1.30
N ASP A 18 6.59 -4.00 -2.18
CA ASP A 18 6.32 -5.45 -2.31
C ASP A 18 6.76 -6.26 -1.07
N HIS A 19 7.66 -5.69 -0.26
CA HIS A 19 8.15 -6.30 0.98
C HIS A 19 7.54 -5.71 2.26
N ALA A 20 6.83 -4.58 2.15
CA ALA A 20 6.22 -3.92 3.31
C ALA A 20 4.96 -4.66 3.76
N SER A 21 4.76 -4.77 5.07
CA SER A 21 3.51 -5.30 5.62
C SER A 21 2.35 -4.34 5.38
N ASP A 22 1.12 -4.85 5.26
CA ASP A 22 -0.10 -4.02 5.17
C ASP A 22 -0.13 -2.94 6.26
N ASP A 23 0.21 -3.29 7.51
CA ASP A 23 0.25 -2.34 8.63
C ASP A 23 1.24 -1.19 8.42
N GLU A 24 2.39 -1.47 7.80
CA GLU A 24 3.43 -0.47 7.49
C GLU A 24 2.98 0.43 6.32
N LEU A 25 2.28 -0.15 5.34
CA LEU A 25 1.68 0.57 4.21
C LEU A 25 0.50 1.46 4.67
N PHE A 26 -0.29 1.02 5.65
CA PHE A 26 -1.32 1.82 6.29
C PHE A 26 -0.75 2.97 7.12
N ALA A 27 0.27 2.68 7.94
CA ALA A 27 0.90 3.69 8.79
C ALA A 27 1.61 4.79 7.97
N SER A 28 2.15 4.44 6.81
CA SER A 28 2.75 5.39 5.87
C SER A 28 1.74 6.14 4.98
N GLY A 29 0.47 5.74 4.99
CA GLY A 29 -0.56 6.30 4.12
C GLY A 29 -0.43 5.94 2.65
N TYR A 30 0.46 4.98 2.33
CA TYR A 30 0.66 4.46 0.98
C TYR A 30 -0.51 3.55 0.55
N PHE A 31 -1.11 2.85 1.52
CA PHE A 31 -2.30 2.04 1.33
C PHE A 31 -3.44 2.58 2.21
N ALA A 32 -4.52 3.02 1.58
CA ALA A 32 -5.73 3.42 2.26
C ALA A 32 -6.85 2.46 1.86
N TRP A 33 -7.40 1.75 2.84
CA TRP A 33 -8.57 0.92 2.62
C TRP A 33 -9.83 1.80 2.49
N PRO A 34 -10.80 1.49 1.62
CA PRO A 34 -12.09 2.18 1.57
C PRO A 34 -12.82 2.06 2.93
N PRO A 35 -13.43 3.13 3.46
CA PRO A 35 -13.79 3.27 4.89
C PRO A 35 -14.77 2.23 5.51
N ASP A 36 -15.19 1.17 4.81
CA ASP A 36 -16.08 0.14 5.37
C ASP A 36 -15.86 -1.25 4.73
N ILE A 37 -15.03 -2.10 5.35
CA ILE A 37 -15.15 -3.58 5.19
C ILE A 37 -15.06 -4.37 6.49
N SER A 38 -14.69 -3.75 7.60
CA SER A 38 -14.42 -4.49 8.84
C SER A 38 -15.69 -4.79 9.64
N HIS A 39 -16.85 -4.21 9.29
CA HIS A 39 -18.08 -4.33 10.11
C HIS A 39 -19.25 -5.10 9.49
N ARG A 40 -19.23 -5.48 8.20
CA ARG A 40 -20.38 -6.15 7.57
C ARG A 40 -20.33 -7.69 7.61
N ARG A 41 -19.90 -8.28 8.73
CA ARG A 41 -20.06 -9.71 9.04
C ARG A 41 -20.27 -9.97 10.53
N THR A 42 -21.25 -9.32 11.15
CA THR A 42 -21.94 -9.92 12.30
C THR A 42 -23.45 -9.75 12.14
N GLY A 43 -24.08 -10.77 11.56
CA GLY A 43 -25.53 -10.87 11.60
C GLY A 43 -25.97 -11.18 13.02
N LYS A 44 -26.51 -10.20 13.72
CA LYS A 44 -27.48 -10.37 14.80
C LYS A 44 -28.49 -9.22 14.71
N TRP A 45 -29.76 -9.64 14.72
CA TRP A 45 -31.01 -8.89 14.59
C TRP A 45 -31.02 -7.50 15.22
#